data_AF-A0A1F5BF75-F1
#
_entry.id   AF-A0A1F5BF75-F1
#
_cell.length_a   1.000
_cell.length_b   1.000
_cell.length_c   1.000
_cell.angle_alpha   90.00
_cell.angle_beta   90.00
_cell.angle_gamma   90.00
#
_symmetry.space_group_name_H-M   'P 1'
#
loop_
_entity.id
_entity.type
_entity.pdbx_description
1 polymer ?
#
loop_
_entity_poly.entity_id
_entity_poly.type
_entity_poly.pdbx_seq_one_letter_code
_entity_poly.pdbx_strand_id
1 'polypeptide(L)'
;MLFTIITILSALGLFAGLSFRRFWTTREEARSTILYAEIFKKYLAWLALRTVQISRKTSPKAWWEYVKALPLWRLPVLEKWLSICFYGSFLYLAASGFFFAMFIPRGLYGYPLVGHVMAGGLFAACLTVIVIFKGRNFISIPKPASLSLTLLDPRRMGITAARVKIAAFWLFVAAGFLLTLSALLPMLPLLRTPGQKFMFEFHRYSALVSALSATAFVTLEAFGMRRP
;
A
#
# COMPACT_ATOMS: atom_id res chain seq x y z
N MET A 1 -4.15 18.14 12.98
CA MET A 1 -2.80 17.89 13.53
C MET A 1 -2.58 16.42 13.85
N LEU A 2 -3.39 15.77 14.70
CA LEU A 2 -3.21 14.35 15.06
C LEU A 2 -3.17 13.41 13.84
N PHE A 3 -4.15 13.51 12.94
CA PHE A 3 -4.18 12.69 11.72
C PHE A 3 -2.91 12.83 10.86
N THR A 4 -2.40 14.05 10.70
CA THR A 4 -1.16 14.33 9.96
C THR A 4 0.04 13.65 10.61
N ILE A 5 0.16 13.75 11.94
CA ILE A 5 1.23 13.09 12.70
C ILE A 5 1.16 11.57 12.51
N ILE A 6 -0.03 10.98 12.69
CA ILE A 6 -0.23 9.53 12.52
C ILE A 6 0.10 9.10 11.09
N THR A 7 -0.34 9.88 10.09
CA THR A 7 -0.07 9.61 8.67
C THR A 7 1.43 9.60 8.38
N ILE A 8 2.16 10.63 8.82
CA ILE A 8 3.61 10.75 8.63
C ILE A 8 4.35 9.61 9.35
N LEU A 9 4.05 9.39 10.63
CA LEU A 9 4.70 8.33 11.42
C LEU A 9 4.44 6.94 10.85
N SER A 10 3.22 6.67 10.39
CA SER A 10 2.87 5.38 9.80
C SER A 10 3.55 5.17 8.44
N ALA A 11 3.60 6.21 7.60
CA ALA A 11 4.29 6.15 6.31
C ALA A 11 5.81 5.95 6.49
N LEU A 12 6.43 6.71 7.42
CA LEU A 12 7.85 6.56 7.74
C LEU A 12 8.15 5.19 8.36
N GLY A 13 7.31 4.72 9.28
CA GLY A 13 7.46 3.41 9.91
C GLY A 13 7.36 2.28 8.90
N LEU A 14 6.37 2.33 8.00
CA LEU A 14 6.22 1.34 6.93
C LEU A 14 7.42 1.38 5.97
N PHE A 15 7.85 2.58 5.55
CA PHE A 15 9.02 2.75 4.71
C PHE A 15 10.27 2.14 5.37
N ALA A 16 10.56 2.52 6.60
CA ALA A 16 11.71 2.03 7.36
C ALA A 16 11.67 0.50 7.56
N GLY A 17 10.50 -0.06 7.89
CA GLY A 17 10.34 -1.51 8.04
C GLY A 17 10.59 -2.26 6.74
N LEU A 18 10.06 -1.78 5.61
CA LEU A 18 10.24 -2.40 4.30
C LEU A 18 11.68 -2.25 3.78
N SER A 19 12.31 -1.09 3.96
CA SER A 19 13.70 -0.85 3.57
C SER A 19 14.67 -1.64 4.44
N PHE A 20 14.43 -1.74 5.74
CA PHE A 20 15.24 -2.56 6.64
C PHE A 20 15.12 -4.05 6.31
N ARG A 21 13.90 -4.55 6.07
CA ARG A 21 13.68 -5.91 5.59
C ARG A 21 14.47 -6.18 4.31
N ARG A 22 14.47 -5.22 3.38
CA ARG A 22 15.23 -5.34 2.13
C ARG A 22 16.73 -5.41 2.40
N PHE A 23 17.27 -4.52 3.22
CA PHE A 23 18.67 -4.56 3.65
C PHE A 23 19.04 -5.93 4.22
N TRP A 24 18.22 -6.44 5.15
CA TRP A 24 18.43 -7.74 5.80
C TRP A 24 18.40 -8.93 4.84
N THR A 25 17.50 -8.90 3.86
CA THR A 25 17.37 -10.00 2.89
C THR A 25 18.45 -10.00 1.82
N THR A 26 19.05 -8.83 1.50
CA THR A 26 19.98 -8.66 0.38
C THR A 26 21.45 -8.63 0.78
N ARG A 27 21.77 -8.49 2.07
CA ARG A 27 23.15 -8.38 2.56
C ARG A 27 23.46 -9.51 3.53
N GLU A 28 24.50 -10.28 3.22
CA GLU A 28 25.01 -11.34 4.10
C GLU A 28 25.59 -10.76 5.39
N GLU A 29 26.28 -9.62 5.31
CA GLU A 29 26.81 -8.87 6.46
C GLU A 29 25.74 -8.52 7.51
N ALA A 30 24.49 -8.34 7.09
CA ALA A 30 23.39 -8.06 8.01
C ALA A 30 23.06 -9.29 8.88
N ARG A 31 23.28 -10.51 8.36
CA ARG A 31 22.98 -11.77 9.06
C ARG A 31 24.10 -12.21 10.00
N SER A 32 25.34 -11.78 9.74
CA SER A 32 26.52 -12.16 10.53
C SER A 32 26.90 -11.14 11.61
N THR A 33 26.40 -9.90 11.54
CA THR A 33 26.68 -8.87 12.56
C THR A 33 25.77 -9.08 13.77
N ILE A 34 26.34 -9.29 14.96
CA ILE A 34 25.59 -9.54 16.21
C ILE A 34 25.20 -8.23 16.91
N LEU A 35 25.99 -7.16 16.72
CA LEU A 35 25.78 -5.88 17.40
C LEU A 35 24.77 -4.98 16.67
N TYR A 36 23.65 -4.67 17.32
CA TYR A 36 22.57 -3.84 16.75
C TYR A 36 23.03 -2.45 16.27
N ALA A 37 23.93 -1.80 17.00
CA ALA A 37 24.45 -0.48 16.63
C ALA A 37 25.21 -0.53 15.30
N GLU A 38 25.96 -1.60 15.05
CA GLU A 38 26.72 -1.78 13.82
C GLU A 38 25.80 -2.13 12.64
N ILE A 39 24.79 -2.97 12.86
CA ILE A 39 23.73 -3.25 11.87
C ILE A 39 23.04 -1.96 11.46
N PHE A 40 22.69 -1.11 12.42
CA PHE A 40 22.03 0.16 12.16
C PHE A 40 22.91 1.11 11.33
N LYS A 41 24.20 1.22 11.65
CA LYS A 41 25.16 2.00 10.86
C LYS A 41 25.27 1.49 9.42
N LYS A 42 25.38 0.16 9.23
CA LYS A 42 25.41 -0.48 7.90
C LYS A 42 24.11 -0.24 7.12
N TYR A 43 22.97 -0.31 7.80
CA TYR A 43 21.66 -0.03 7.22
C TYR A 43 21.55 1.43 6.74
N LEU A 44 21.96 2.41 7.57
CA LEU A 44 21.93 3.82 7.19
C LEU A 44 22.85 4.12 6.00
N ALA A 45 24.07 3.56 6.00
CA ALA A 45 25.00 3.70 4.88
C ALA A 45 24.42 3.11 3.59
N TRP A 46 23.81 1.91 3.67
CA TRP A 46 23.14 1.28 2.56
C TRP A 46 21.95 2.11 2.04
N LEU A 47 21.14 2.66 2.94
CA LEU A 47 19.99 3.48 2.59
C LEU A 47 20.43 4.77 1.90
N ALA A 48 21.45 5.47 2.44
CA ALA A 48 22.00 6.68 1.86
C ALA A 48 22.54 6.45 0.44
N LEU A 49 23.37 5.41 0.26
CA LEU A 49 23.88 5.02 -1.06
C LEU A 49 22.74 4.71 -2.03
N ARG A 50 21.72 3.99 -1.57
CA ARG A 50 20.59 3.63 -2.43
C ARG A 50 19.78 4.85 -2.85
N THR A 51 19.55 5.79 -1.95
CA THR A 51 18.86 7.05 -2.22
C THR A 51 19.62 7.87 -3.26
N VAL A 52 20.95 8.01 -3.12
CA VAL A 52 21.79 8.72 -4.10
C VAL A 52 21.79 8.02 -5.46
N GLN A 53 21.83 6.69 -5.50
CA GLN A 53 21.77 5.94 -6.76
C GLN A 53 20.43 6.12 -7.48
N ILE A 54 19.33 6.18 -6.73
CA ILE A 54 17.99 6.39 -7.30
C ILE A 54 17.89 7.82 -7.81
N SER A 55 18.28 8.83 -7.01
CA SER A 55 18.17 10.24 -7.40
C SER A 55 18.95 10.56 -8.67
N ARG A 56 20.15 10.00 -8.83
CA ARG A 56 20.97 10.16 -10.06
C ARG A 56 20.34 9.55 -11.31
N LYS A 57 19.40 8.61 -11.16
CA LYS A 57 18.70 7.94 -12.27
C LYS A 57 17.30 8.51 -12.51
N THR A 58 16.83 9.40 -11.66
CA THR A 58 15.51 10.03 -11.80
C THR A 58 15.57 11.07 -12.91
N SER A 59 15.05 10.72 -14.08
CA SER A 59 14.82 11.66 -15.19
C SER A 59 13.43 11.42 -15.79
N PRO A 60 12.81 12.42 -16.45
CA PRO A 60 11.54 12.23 -17.14
C PRO A 60 11.59 11.07 -18.15
N LYS A 61 12.71 10.90 -18.84
CA LYS A 61 12.96 9.78 -19.74
C LYS A 61 12.96 8.44 -19.00
N ALA A 62 13.66 8.34 -17.88
CA ALA A 62 13.69 7.11 -17.07
C ALA A 62 12.30 6.75 -16.52
N TRP A 63 11.51 7.75 -16.13
CA TRP A 63 10.12 7.56 -15.72
C TRP A 63 9.25 7.05 -16.87
N TRP A 64 9.40 7.61 -18.05
CA TRP A 64 8.66 7.17 -19.24
C TRP A 64 8.99 5.72 -19.62
N GLU A 65 10.28 5.37 -19.62
CA GLU A 65 10.72 3.99 -19.86
C GLU A 65 10.21 3.03 -18.78
N TYR A 66 10.20 3.45 -17.51
CA TYR A 66 9.59 2.67 -16.43
C TYR A 66 8.10 2.43 -16.65
N VAL A 67 7.35 3.47 -17.02
CA VAL A 67 5.91 3.35 -17.32
C VAL A 67 5.71 2.37 -18.47
N LYS A 68 6.43 2.49 -19.59
CA LYS A 68 6.35 1.55 -20.72
C LYS A 68 6.71 0.11 -20.35
N ALA A 69 7.63 -0.07 -19.40
CA ALA A 69 8.05 -1.39 -18.95
C ALA A 69 7.04 -2.07 -18.01
N LEU A 70 5.98 -1.38 -17.58
CA LEU A 70 4.98 -1.95 -16.68
C LEU A 70 4.31 -3.19 -17.31
N PRO A 71 4.19 -4.31 -16.56
CA PRO A 71 3.48 -5.50 -17.04
C PRO A 71 2.04 -5.24 -17.48
N LEU A 72 1.44 -4.17 -16.98
CA LEU A 72 0.11 -3.65 -17.35
C LEU A 72 -0.14 -3.65 -18.86
N TRP A 73 0.85 -3.25 -19.67
CA TRP A 73 0.68 -3.09 -21.10
C TRP A 73 0.55 -4.42 -21.85
N ARG A 74 1.00 -5.52 -21.23
CA ARG A 74 0.93 -6.88 -21.79
C ARG A 74 -0.35 -7.61 -21.38
N LEU A 75 -1.18 -7.02 -20.52
CA LEU A 75 -2.44 -7.62 -20.10
C LEU A 75 -3.48 -7.61 -21.24
N PRO A 76 -4.43 -8.57 -21.23
CA PRO A 76 -5.61 -8.53 -22.10
C PRO A 76 -6.35 -7.20 -21.97
N VAL A 77 -7.04 -6.77 -23.04
CA VAL A 77 -7.68 -5.44 -23.12
C VAL A 77 -8.56 -5.14 -21.90
N LEU A 78 -9.42 -6.08 -21.49
CA LEU A 78 -10.29 -5.91 -20.34
C LEU A 78 -9.52 -5.76 -19.02
N GLU A 79 -8.56 -6.64 -18.76
CA GLU A 79 -7.74 -6.59 -17.53
C GLU A 79 -6.86 -5.34 -17.47
N LYS A 80 -6.37 -4.89 -18.62
CA LYS A 80 -5.60 -3.66 -18.77
C LYS A 80 -6.43 -2.45 -18.37
N TRP A 81 -7.63 -2.30 -18.92
CA TRP A 81 -8.51 -1.19 -18.58
C TRP A 81 -8.98 -1.23 -17.13
N LEU A 82 -9.36 -2.41 -16.62
CA LEU A 82 -9.68 -2.59 -15.20
C LEU A 82 -8.53 -2.14 -14.30
N SER A 83 -7.30 -2.52 -14.64
CA SER A 83 -6.11 -2.14 -13.88
C SER A 83 -5.81 -0.63 -13.98
N ILE A 84 -5.95 -0.03 -15.16
CA ILE A 84 -5.80 1.42 -15.35
C ILE A 84 -6.83 2.18 -14.53
N CYS A 85 -8.11 1.81 -14.62
CA CYS A 85 -9.18 2.44 -13.86
C CYS A 85 -8.97 2.27 -12.34
N PHE A 86 -8.62 1.08 -11.90
CA PHE A 86 -8.38 0.78 -10.48
C PHE A 86 -7.19 1.57 -9.92
N TYR A 87 -6.02 1.49 -10.56
CA TYR A 87 -4.83 2.20 -10.09
C TYR A 87 -4.97 3.71 -10.25
N GLY A 88 -5.53 4.17 -11.37
CA GLY A 88 -5.74 5.59 -11.63
C GLY A 88 -6.70 6.23 -10.62
N SER A 89 -7.85 5.60 -10.37
CA SER A 89 -8.81 6.09 -9.36
C SER A 89 -8.22 6.06 -7.96
N PHE A 90 -7.52 4.98 -7.57
CA PHE A 90 -6.88 4.89 -6.27
C PHE A 90 -5.79 5.96 -6.06
N LEU A 91 -4.92 6.17 -7.04
CA LEU A 91 -3.87 7.19 -6.98
C LEU A 91 -4.46 8.59 -6.88
N TYR A 92 -5.51 8.89 -7.65
CA TYR A 92 -6.21 10.16 -7.56
C TYR A 92 -6.86 10.36 -6.19
N LEU A 93 -7.55 9.34 -5.66
CA LEU A 93 -8.17 9.37 -4.32
C LEU A 93 -7.14 9.62 -3.23
N ALA A 94 -6.01 8.91 -3.26
CA ALA A 94 -4.93 9.10 -2.32
C ALA A 94 -4.35 10.51 -2.43
N ALA A 95 -4.02 10.95 -3.64
CA ALA A 95 -3.43 12.27 -3.87
C ALA A 95 -4.37 13.39 -3.40
N SER A 96 -5.61 13.41 -3.87
CA SER A 96 -6.60 14.43 -3.49
C SER A 96 -6.97 14.34 -2.00
N GLY A 97 -7.22 13.14 -1.46
CA GLY A 97 -7.59 12.94 -0.06
C GLY A 97 -6.50 13.38 0.90
N PHE A 98 -5.27 12.85 0.76
CA PHE A 98 -4.18 13.19 1.67
C PHE A 98 -3.69 14.63 1.50
N PHE A 99 -3.62 15.15 0.27
CA PHE A 99 -3.20 16.54 0.05
C PHE A 99 -4.11 17.51 0.80
N PHE A 100 -5.43 17.40 0.60
CA PHE A 100 -6.36 18.29 1.28
C PHE A 100 -6.44 18.02 2.79
N ALA A 101 -6.36 16.76 3.22
CA ALA A 101 -6.43 16.43 4.65
C ALA A 101 -5.19 16.88 5.47
N MET A 102 -4.03 17.04 4.82
CA MET A 102 -2.77 17.42 5.49
C MET A 102 -2.43 18.90 5.33
N PHE A 103 -2.69 19.48 4.15
CA PHE A 103 -2.22 20.83 3.82
C PHE A 103 -3.32 21.89 3.80
N ILE A 104 -4.59 21.49 3.68
CA ILE A 104 -5.72 22.44 3.52
C ILE A 104 -6.65 22.32 4.73
N PRO A 105 -6.66 23.29 5.68
CA PRO A 105 -7.45 23.20 6.90
C PRO A 105 -8.96 23.01 6.67
N ARG A 106 -9.48 23.57 5.57
CA ARG A 106 -10.89 23.44 5.17
C ARG A 106 -11.25 22.02 4.71
N GLY A 107 -10.29 21.19 4.36
CA GLY A 107 -10.52 19.91 3.68
C GLY A 107 -10.85 20.08 2.20
N LEU A 108 -11.37 19.02 1.59
CA LEU A 108 -11.65 18.94 0.16
C LEU A 108 -12.94 19.69 -0.23
N TYR A 109 -12.91 20.51 -1.28
CA TYR A 109 -14.06 21.30 -1.76
C TYR A 109 -14.00 21.52 -3.28
N GLY A 110 -15.12 21.99 -3.87
CA GLY A 110 -15.19 22.37 -5.29
C GLY A 110 -14.99 21.20 -6.27
N TYR A 111 -14.39 21.47 -7.43
CA TYR A 111 -14.13 20.45 -8.45
C TYR A 111 -13.27 19.25 -7.96
N PRO A 112 -12.23 19.44 -7.13
CA PRO A 112 -11.51 18.32 -6.53
C PRO A 112 -12.40 17.38 -5.71
N LEU A 113 -13.43 17.91 -5.03
CA LEU A 113 -14.39 17.08 -4.29
C LEU A 113 -15.24 16.22 -5.23
N VAL A 114 -15.76 16.82 -6.31
CA VAL A 114 -16.52 16.09 -7.32
C VAL A 114 -15.67 14.97 -7.93
N GLY A 115 -14.45 15.29 -8.35
CA GLY A 115 -13.50 14.30 -8.87
C GLY A 115 -13.22 13.18 -7.87
N HIS A 116 -13.07 13.50 -6.59
CA HIS A 116 -12.80 12.52 -5.54
C HIS A 116 -13.98 11.57 -5.34
N VAL A 117 -15.21 12.07 -5.29
CA VAL A 117 -16.41 11.22 -5.18
C VAL A 117 -16.56 10.32 -6.41
N MET A 118 -16.38 10.86 -7.61
CA MET A 118 -16.47 10.08 -8.85
C MET A 118 -15.39 9.00 -8.94
N ALA A 119 -14.14 9.35 -8.60
CA ALA A 119 -13.05 8.39 -8.50
C ALA A 119 -13.31 7.34 -7.41
N GLY A 120 -13.97 7.72 -6.31
CA GLY A 120 -14.42 6.83 -5.24
C GLY A 120 -15.36 5.75 -5.74
N GLY A 121 -16.39 6.14 -6.51
CA GLY A 121 -17.32 5.19 -7.15
C GLY A 121 -16.62 4.24 -8.12
N LEU A 122 -15.74 4.76 -8.99
CA LEU A 122 -14.97 3.94 -9.92
C LEU A 122 -14.04 2.96 -9.20
N PHE A 123 -13.35 3.44 -8.15
CA PHE A 123 -12.47 2.63 -7.32
C PHE A 123 -13.24 1.48 -6.65
N ALA A 124 -14.39 1.77 -6.03
CA ALA A 124 -15.22 0.78 -5.37
C ALA A 124 -15.68 -0.31 -6.35
N ALA A 125 -16.17 0.08 -7.53
CA ALA A 125 -16.58 -0.86 -8.57
C ALA A 125 -15.42 -1.76 -9.03
N CYS A 126 -14.25 -1.16 -9.31
CA CYS A 126 -13.06 -1.92 -9.71
C CYS A 126 -12.59 -2.88 -8.61
N LEU A 127 -12.59 -2.42 -7.35
CA LEU A 127 -12.21 -3.24 -6.20
C LEU A 127 -13.14 -4.45 -6.05
N THR A 128 -14.45 -4.27 -6.20
CA THR A 128 -15.43 -5.36 -6.18
C THR A 128 -15.12 -6.41 -7.25
N VAL A 129 -14.88 -5.99 -8.50
CA VAL A 129 -14.50 -6.89 -9.59
C VAL A 129 -13.22 -7.65 -9.26
N ILE A 130 -12.18 -6.96 -8.76
CA ILE A 130 -10.92 -7.58 -8.36
C ILE A 130 -11.13 -8.62 -7.25
N VAL A 131 -11.94 -8.31 -6.23
CA VAL A 131 -12.22 -9.24 -5.13
C VAL A 131 -12.94 -10.49 -5.62
N ILE A 132 -13.97 -10.33 -6.46
CA ILE A 132 -14.75 -11.46 -6.98
C ILE A 132 -13.88 -12.39 -7.83
N PHE A 133 -13.09 -11.83 -8.77
CA PHE A 133 -12.36 -12.66 -9.72
C PHE A 133 -10.96 -13.08 -9.25
N LYS A 134 -10.28 -12.24 -8.45
CA LYS A 134 -8.89 -12.47 -8.02
C LYS A 134 -8.75 -12.75 -6.52
N GLY A 135 -9.79 -12.53 -5.70
CA GLY A 135 -9.75 -12.76 -4.26
C GLY A 135 -9.38 -14.18 -3.86
N ARG A 136 -9.77 -15.18 -4.66
CA ARG A 136 -9.41 -16.59 -4.42
C ARG A 136 -7.90 -16.84 -4.32
N ASN A 137 -7.10 -16.04 -5.04
CA ASN A 137 -5.64 -16.15 -5.05
C ASN A 137 -5.00 -15.73 -3.70
N PHE A 138 -5.80 -15.13 -2.81
CA PHE A 138 -5.37 -14.61 -1.51
C PHE A 138 -6.04 -15.34 -0.34
N ILE A 139 -6.67 -16.49 -0.56
CA ILE A 139 -7.31 -17.28 0.52
C ILE A 139 -6.30 -18.20 1.20
N SER A 140 -5.48 -18.92 0.44
CA SER A 140 -4.55 -19.92 0.97
C SER A 140 -3.10 -19.43 0.95
N ILE A 141 -2.39 -19.62 2.05
CA ILE A 141 -0.92 -19.50 2.08
C ILE A 141 -0.37 -20.61 1.17
N PRO A 142 0.51 -20.30 0.19
CA PRO A 142 1.16 -21.33 -0.59
C PRO A 142 1.84 -22.33 0.35
N LYS A 143 1.43 -23.61 0.30
CA LYS A 143 2.10 -24.66 1.08
C LYS A 143 3.57 -24.69 0.62
N PRO A 144 4.56 -24.58 1.52
CA PRO A 144 5.93 -24.82 1.12
C PRO A 144 6.01 -26.23 0.53
N ALA A 145 6.61 -26.36 -0.66
CA ALA A 145 6.62 -27.59 -1.46
C ALA A 145 7.29 -28.80 -0.77
N SER A 146 7.96 -28.59 0.37
CA SER A 146 8.42 -29.65 1.25
C SER A 146 7.70 -29.56 2.59
N LEU A 147 6.89 -30.58 2.88
CA LEU A 147 6.32 -30.84 4.20
C LEU A 147 7.43 -31.38 5.12
N SER A 148 8.47 -30.58 5.32
CA SER A 148 9.58 -30.89 6.22
C SER A 148 9.20 -30.41 7.62
N LEU A 149 9.60 -31.19 8.65
CA LEU A 149 9.45 -30.89 10.09
C LEU A 149 9.92 -29.49 10.52
N THR A 150 10.51 -28.70 9.62
CA THR A 150 10.83 -27.27 9.77
C THR A 150 9.62 -26.36 9.98
N LEU A 151 8.38 -26.82 9.76
CA LEU A 151 7.15 -26.06 10.08
C LEU A 151 6.81 -26.01 11.58
N LEU A 152 7.46 -26.86 12.40
CA LEU A 152 7.32 -26.84 13.86
C LEU A 152 8.34 -25.93 14.56
N ASP A 153 9.19 -25.21 13.82
CA ASP A 153 10.09 -24.21 14.40
C ASP A 153 9.32 -22.89 14.67
N PRO A 154 9.05 -22.53 15.95
CA PRO A 154 8.32 -21.31 16.31
C PRO A 154 9.03 -20.05 15.82
N ARG A 155 10.35 -20.11 15.56
CA ARG A 155 11.14 -19.00 15.03
C ARG A 155 10.88 -18.74 13.55
N ARG A 156 10.30 -19.71 12.81
CA ARG A 156 9.91 -19.58 11.39
C ARG A 156 8.41 -19.56 11.16
N MET A 157 7.59 -19.77 12.20
CA MET A 157 6.15 -19.51 12.21
C MET A 157 5.77 -18.01 12.21
N GLY A 158 6.77 -17.12 12.14
CA GLY A 158 6.60 -15.67 12.16
C GLY A 158 5.93 -15.05 10.92
N ILE A 159 5.83 -13.72 10.95
CA ILE A 159 5.29 -12.85 9.89
C ILE A 159 6.12 -13.05 8.59
N THR A 160 5.69 -13.96 7.71
CA THR A 160 6.34 -14.18 6.41
C THR A 160 5.88 -13.16 5.37
N ALA A 161 6.69 -12.90 4.36
CA ALA A 161 6.35 -11.99 3.26
C ALA A 161 5.04 -12.36 2.56
N ALA A 162 4.81 -13.67 2.37
CA ALA A 162 3.59 -14.18 1.76
C ALA A 162 2.36 -13.90 2.64
N ARG A 163 2.48 -14.12 3.97
CA ARG A 163 1.42 -13.79 4.93
C ARG A 163 1.14 -12.29 4.98
N VAL A 164 2.17 -11.45 4.98
CA VAL A 164 1.99 -9.98 4.93
C VAL A 164 1.34 -9.55 3.62
N LYS A 165 1.69 -10.16 2.48
CA LYS A 165 1.06 -9.85 1.20
C LYS A 165 -0.43 -10.19 1.21
N ILE A 166 -0.80 -11.36 1.72
CA ILE A 166 -2.20 -11.78 1.86
C ILE A 166 -2.94 -10.84 2.83
N ALA A 167 -2.35 -10.56 3.99
CA ALA A 167 -2.93 -9.64 4.97
C ALA A 167 -3.11 -8.23 4.39
N ALA A 168 -2.11 -7.71 3.68
CA ALA A 168 -2.16 -6.41 3.02
C ALA A 168 -3.27 -6.36 1.95
N PHE A 169 -3.47 -7.44 1.19
CA PHE A 169 -4.60 -7.53 0.25
C PHE A 169 -5.94 -7.42 0.97
N TRP A 170 -6.18 -8.23 2.00
CA TRP A 170 -7.48 -8.22 2.70
C TRP A 170 -7.70 -6.95 3.54
N LEU A 171 -6.66 -6.40 4.15
CA LEU A 171 -6.73 -5.09 4.82
C LEU A 171 -7.05 -3.98 3.83
N PHE A 172 -6.47 -4.02 2.63
CA PHE A 172 -6.80 -3.08 1.56
C PHE A 172 -8.27 -3.19 1.15
N VAL A 173 -8.77 -4.42 0.97
CA VAL A 173 -10.17 -4.70 0.61
C VAL A 173 -11.12 -4.21 1.70
N ALA A 174 -10.86 -4.56 2.97
CA ALA A 174 -11.66 -4.12 4.10
C ALA A 174 -11.67 -2.59 4.22
N ALA A 175 -10.50 -1.95 4.11
CA ALA A 175 -10.39 -0.50 4.13
C ALA A 175 -11.13 0.16 2.95
N GLY A 176 -11.07 -0.41 1.74
CA GLY A 176 -11.82 0.08 0.58
C GLY A 176 -13.33 -0.01 0.75
N PHE A 177 -13.82 -1.08 1.38
CA PHE A 177 -15.22 -1.21 1.76
C PHE A 177 -15.62 -0.17 2.82
N LEU A 178 -14.82 -0.01 3.87
CA LEU A 178 -15.07 0.99 4.92
C LEU A 178 -15.01 2.43 4.39
N LEU A 179 -14.13 2.72 3.43
CA LEU A 179 -14.09 4.00 2.71
C LEU A 179 -15.40 4.27 1.98
N THR A 180 -15.94 3.26 1.30
CA THR A 180 -17.21 3.37 0.58
C THR A 180 -18.36 3.63 1.55
N LEU A 181 -18.45 2.85 2.64
CA LEU A 181 -19.49 3.04 3.66
C LEU A 181 -19.41 4.42 4.33
N SER A 182 -18.21 4.83 4.73
CA SER A 182 -18.00 6.11 5.41
C SER A 182 -18.19 7.32 4.51
N ALA A 183 -18.13 7.15 3.18
CA ALA A 183 -18.49 8.19 2.23
C ALA A 183 -20.02 8.24 1.98
N LEU A 184 -20.68 7.09 1.86
CA LEU A 184 -22.09 7.01 1.48
C LEU A 184 -23.06 7.19 2.65
N LEU A 185 -22.77 6.59 3.82
CA LEU A 185 -23.69 6.66 4.97
C LEU A 185 -23.98 8.09 5.44
N PRO A 186 -23.00 9.01 5.51
CA PRO A 186 -23.28 10.40 5.87
C PRO A 186 -24.13 11.17 4.86
N MET A 187 -24.26 10.68 3.62
CA MET A 187 -25.15 11.27 2.60
C MET A 187 -26.61 10.90 2.83
N LEU A 188 -26.88 9.87 3.63
CA LEU A 188 -28.23 9.50 4.03
C LEU A 188 -28.65 10.31 5.26
N PRO A 189 -29.95 10.62 5.43
CA PRO A 189 -30.48 11.33 6.60
C PRO A 189 -30.54 10.43 7.86
N LEU A 190 -29.61 9.48 8.00
CA LEU A 190 -29.54 8.51 9.10
C LEU A 190 -28.65 8.99 10.25
N LEU A 191 -27.63 9.79 9.93
CA LEU A 191 -26.61 10.22 10.89
C LEU A 191 -26.82 11.69 11.26
N ARG A 192 -27.00 11.95 12.55
CA ARG A 192 -26.88 13.30 13.10
C ARG A 192 -25.43 13.78 13.05
N THR A 193 -25.20 15.06 13.34
CA THR A 193 -23.88 15.70 13.32
C THR A 193 -22.75 14.90 14.01
N PRO A 194 -22.96 14.28 15.20
CA PRO A 194 -21.90 13.46 15.81
C PRO A 194 -21.51 12.24 14.96
N GLY A 195 -22.50 11.57 14.35
CA GLY A 195 -22.27 10.43 13.46
C GLY A 195 -21.53 10.81 12.19
N GLN A 196 -21.86 11.97 11.60
CA GLN A 196 -21.14 12.50 10.44
C GLN A 196 -19.68 12.83 10.77
N LYS A 197 -19.40 13.44 11.93
CA LYS A 197 -18.03 13.71 12.40
C LYS A 197 -17.24 12.42 12.61
N PHE A 198 -17.84 11.42 13.22
CA PHE A 198 -17.23 10.10 13.37
C PHE A 198 -16.91 9.47 12.02
N MET A 199 -17.87 9.44 11.09
CA MET A 199 -17.67 8.85 9.77
C MET A 199 -16.59 9.57 8.97
N PHE A 200 -16.47 10.90 9.11
CA PHE A 200 -15.40 11.66 8.49
C PHE A 200 -14.01 11.24 9.01
N GLU A 201 -13.81 11.14 10.32
CA GLU A 201 -12.53 10.66 10.88
C GLU A 201 -12.27 9.20 10.54
N PHE A 202 -13.32 8.36 10.60
CA PHE A 202 -13.24 6.95 10.23
C PHE A 202 -12.86 6.76 8.76
N HIS A 203 -13.37 7.60 7.86
CA HIS A 203 -12.99 7.64 6.45
C HIS A 203 -11.49 7.96 6.30
N ARG A 204 -10.99 8.96 7.02
CA ARG A 204 -9.57 9.36 6.97
C ARG A 204 -8.65 8.24 7.41
N TYR A 205 -8.94 7.57 8.54
CA TYR A 205 -8.12 6.45 9.01
C TYR A 205 -8.24 5.22 8.11
N SER A 206 -9.42 4.97 7.54
CA SER A 206 -9.59 3.91 6.52
C SER A 206 -8.76 4.21 5.26
N ALA A 207 -8.68 5.48 4.84
CA ALA A 207 -7.81 5.90 3.73
C ALA A 207 -6.34 5.62 4.04
N LEU A 208 -5.90 5.94 5.26
CA LEU A 208 -4.54 5.65 5.71
C LEU A 208 -4.24 4.15 5.70
N VAL A 209 -5.12 3.32 6.27
CA VAL A 209 -4.96 1.85 6.26
C VAL A 209 -4.91 1.31 4.84
N SER A 210 -5.77 1.80 3.93
CA SER A 210 -5.76 1.42 2.52
C SER A 210 -4.43 1.78 1.85
N ALA A 211 -3.95 3.02 2.02
CA ALA A 211 -2.68 3.47 1.45
C ALA A 211 -1.46 2.68 1.95
N LEU A 212 -1.40 2.41 3.26
CA LEU A 212 -0.33 1.60 3.85
C LEU A 212 -0.38 0.16 3.34
N SER A 213 -1.57 -0.42 3.26
CA SER A 213 -1.77 -1.78 2.77
C SER A 213 -1.38 -1.92 1.30
N ALA A 214 -1.79 -0.97 0.45
CA ALA A 214 -1.38 -0.93 -0.96
C ALA A 214 0.14 -0.82 -1.10
N THR A 215 0.76 0.07 -0.32
CA THR A 215 2.22 0.29 -0.34
C THR A 215 2.97 -0.98 0.08
N ALA A 216 2.52 -1.64 1.16
CA ALA A 216 3.08 -2.91 1.60
C ALA A 216 2.94 -3.98 0.51
N PHE A 217 1.75 -4.12 -0.05
CA PHE A 217 1.46 -5.11 -1.09
C PHE A 217 2.36 -4.93 -2.33
N VAL A 218 2.39 -3.72 -2.90
CA VAL A 218 3.18 -3.41 -4.11
C VAL A 218 4.67 -3.61 -3.86
N THR A 219 5.16 -3.19 -2.69
CA THR A 219 6.57 -3.35 -2.34
C THR A 219 6.95 -4.83 -2.24
N LEU A 220 6.10 -5.64 -1.59
CA LEU A 220 6.35 -7.08 -1.49
C LEU A 220 6.26 -7.78 -2.84
N GLU A 221 5.39 -7.31 -3.74
CA GLU A 221 5.26 -7.89 -5.08
C GLU A 221 6.44 -7.54 -5.99
N ALA A 222 6.83 -6.26 -6.04
CA ALA A 222 7.93 -5.79 -6.86
C ALA A 222 9.28 -6.43 -6.48
N PHE A 223 9.45 -6.81 -5.21
CA PHE A 223 10.67 -7.44 -4.71
C PHE A 223 10.56 -8.96 -4.52
N GLY A 224 9.35 -9.53 -4.58
CA GLY A 224 9.14 -10.99 -4.57
C GLY A 224 9.48 -11.65 -5.90
N MET A 225 9.33 -10.93 -7.02
CA MET A 225 9.62 -11.42 -8.38
C MET A 225 11.11 -11.48 -8.75
N ARG A 226 12.03 -11.16 -7.83
CA ARG A 226 13.47 -11.36 -8.02
C ARG A 226 13.95 -12.51 -7.13
N ARG A 227 13.67 -13.73 -7.55
CA ARG A 227 14.61 -14.82 -7.30
C ARG A 227 15.45 -15.01 -8.56
N PRO A 228 16.77 -15.18 -8.44
CA PRO A 228 17.61 -15.60 -9.57
C PRO A 228 17.10 -16.92 -10.14
#